data_AF-A0A0U1HWZ1-F1
#
_entry.id   AF-A0A0U1HWZ1-F1
#
_cell.length_a   1.000
_cell.length_b   1.000
_cell.length_c   1.000
_cell.angle_alpha   90.00
_cell.angle_beta   90.00
_cell.angle_gamma   90.00
#
_symmetry.space_group_name_H-M   'P 1'
#
loop_
_entity.id
_entity.type
_entity.pdbx_description
1 polymer ?
#
loop_
_entity_poly.entity_id
_entity_poly.type
_entity_poly.pdbx_seq_one_letter_code
_entity_poly.pdbx_strand_id
1 'polypeptide(L)'
;MIVNHSISKEDKISWLAKLGSGQLSVAKTYLHLLFALIFISAVTFFAVFADWNFWAIVLAVVIYAIYIFNVGRGLWCVSKTINNKAFRILTKCVSVFSYFCGISAFIRAANLVLLYFQLQP
;
A
#
# COMPACT_ATOMS: atom_id res chain seq x y z
N MET A 1 -13.07 -1.06 41.17
CA MET A 1 -11.98 -1.98 40.77
C MET A 1 -11.47 -1.50 39.43
N ILE A 2 -10.30 -0.85 39.38
CA ILE A 2 -9.69 -0.41 38.11
C ILE A 2 -9.08 -1.65 37.48
N VAL A 3 -9.72 -2.17 36.44
CA VAL A 3 -9.18 -3.28 35.65
C VAL A 3 -8.08 -2.70 34.77
N ASN A 4 -6.83 -2.77 35.25
CA ASN A 4 -5.65 -2.51 34.45
C ASN A 4 -5.54 -3.63 33.41
N HIS A 5 -6.14 -3.44 32.22
CA HIS A 5 -5.73 -4.23 31.06
C HIS A 5 -4.27 -3.90 30.79
N SER A 6 -3.37 -4.86 31.05
CA SER A 6 -1.98 -4.76 30.62
C SER A 6 -1.99 -4.60 29.10
N ILE A 7 -1.71 -3.39 28.61
CA ILE A 7 -1.57 -3.10 27.19
C ILE A 7 -0.47 -4.04 26.69
N SER A 8 -0.88 -5.08 25.97
CA SER A 8 0.01 -6.06 25.37
C SER A 8 0.98 -5.31 24.44
N LYS A 9 2.26 -5.72 24.38
CA LYS A 9 3.22 -5.15 23.40
C LYS A 9 2.70 -5.23 21.96
N GLU A 10 1.77 -6.14 21.67
CA GLU A 10 1.12 -6.29 20.36
C GLU A 10 0.09 -5.18 20.05
N ASP A 11 -0.45 -4.49 21.06
CA ASP A 11 -1.41 -3.40 20.87
C ASP A 11 -0.74 -2.08 20.47
N LYS A 12 0.59 -1.98 20.58
CA LYS A 12 1.36 -0.78 20.21
C LYS A 12 1.80 -0.73 18.74
N ILE A 13 1.76 -1.85 18.01
CA ILE A 13 2.27 -1.89 16.63
C ILE A 13 1.17 -1.36 15.69
N SER A 14 1.47 -0.25 14.98
CA SER A 14 0.58 0.33 13.97
C SER A 14 0.10 -0.74 12.98
N TRP A 15 -1.16 -0.67 12.56
CA TRP A 15 -1.76 -1.62 11.62
C TRP A 15 -0.96 -1.76 10.31
N LEU A 16 -0.35 -0.66 9.85
CA LEU A 16 0.52 -0.65 8.66
C LEU A 16 1.82 -1.45 8.90
N ALA A 17 2.38 -1.35 10.10
CA ALA A 17 3.55 -2.14 10.49
C ALA A 17 3.21 -3.63 10.65
N LYS A 18 2.00 -3.96 11.15
CA LYS A 18 1.48 -5.35 11.17
C LYS A 18 1.33 -5.91 9.75
N LEU A 19 0.82 -5.10 8.81
CA LEU A 19 0.72 -5.46 7.40
C LEU A 19 2.11 -5.72 6.79
N GLY A 20 3.03 -4.77 6.90
CA GLY A 20 4.37 -4.86 6.29
C GLY A 20 5.26 -5.95 6.89
N SER A 21 5.06 -6.33 8.15
CA SER A 21 5.79 -7.43 8.80
C SER A 21 5.24 -8.81 8.46
N GLY A 22 4.08 -8.89 7.80
CA GLY A 22 3.41 -10.17 7.53
C GLY A 22 2.79 -10.81 8.77
N GLN A 23 2.49 -10.03 9.81
CA GLN A 23 1.75 -10.50 10.99
C GLN A 23 0.24 -10.66 10.71
N LEU A 24 -0.23 -10.14 9.57
CA LEU A 24 -1.59 -10.39 9.08
C LEU A 24 -1.67 -11.76 8.38
N SER A 25 -2.85 -12.38 8.41
CA SER A 25 -3.09 -13.60 7.64
C SER A 25 -2.99 -13.34 6.13
N VAL A 26 -2.74 -14.41 5.35
CA VAL A 26 -2.66 -14.32 3.88
C VAL A 26 -3.91 -13.65 3.30
N ALA A 27 -5.10 -14.09 3.72
CA ALA A 27 -6.37 -13.53 3.26
C ALA A 27 -6.50 -12.02 3.58
N LYS A 28 -6.15 -11.59 4.80
CA LYS A 28 -6.18 -10.18 5.18
C LYS A 28 -5.20 -9.35 4.36
N THR A 29 -4.02 -9.89 4.07
CA THR A 29 -3.01 -9.19 3.25
C THR A 29 -3.49 -9.01 1.80
N TYR A 30 -4.15 -10.01 1.22
CA TYR A 30 -4.80 -9.89 -0.09
C TYR A 30 -6.00 -8.92 -0.08
N LEU A 31 -6.74 -8.83 1.02
CA LEU A 31 -7.78 -7.81 1.18
C LEU A 31 -7.19 -6.39 1.13
N HIS A 32 -6.04 -6.17 1.78
CA HIS A 32 -5.33 -4.89 1.69
C HIS A 32 -4.82 -4.59 0.27
N LEU A 33 -4.41 -5.61 -0.49
CA LEU A 33 -4.11 -5.46 -1.92
C LEU A 33 -5.33 -4.99 -2.71
N LEU A 34 -6.49 -5.61 -2.49
CA LEU A 34 -7.74 -5.19 -3.13
C LEU A 34 -8.08 -3.73 -2.78
N PHE A 35 -7.94 -3.33 -1.52
CA PHE A 35 -8.15 -1.94 -1.11
C PHE A 35 -7.15 -0.98 -1.76
N ALA A 36 -5.90 -1.38 -1.95
CA ALA A 36 -4.92 -0.55 -2.65
C ALA A 36 -5.33 -0.33 -4.12
N LEU A 37 -5.84 -1.37 -4.79
CA LEU A 37 -6.35 -1.27 -6.16
C LEU A 37 -7.58 -0.37 -6.26
N ILE A 38 -8.55 -0.55 -5.35
CA ILE A 38 -9.74 0.31 -5.28
C ILE A 38 -9.33 1.77 -5.03
N PHE A 39 -8.39 1.99 -4.11
CA PHE A 39 -7.91 3.33 -3.77
C PHE A 39 -7.31 4.04 -4.99
N ILE A 40 -6.39 3.41 -5.73
CA ILE A 40 -5.78 4.06 -6.89
C ILE A 40 -6.77 4.26 -8.05
N SER A 41 -7.72 3.33 -8.23
CA SER A 41 -8.81 3.51 -9.19
C SER A 41 -9.69 4.70 -8.82
N ALA A 42 -10.05 4.86 -7.54
CA ALA A 42 -10.82 6.00 -7.06
C ALA A 42 -10.04 7.31 -7.22
N VAL A 43 -8.76 7.35 -6.83
CA VAL A 43 -7.90 8.54 -7.02
C VAL A 43 -7.84 8.93 -8.49
N THR A 44 -7.66 7.96 -9.40
CA THR A 44 -7.64 8.23 -10.84
C THR A 44 -8.98 8.78 -11.34
N PHE A 45 -10.09 8.19 -10.91
CA PHE A 45 -11.43 8.64 -11.29
C PHE A 45 -11.71 10.06 -10.79
N PHE A 46 -11.53 10.32 -9.50
CA PHE A 46 -11.82 11.64 -8.92
C PHE A 46 -10.84 12.72 -9.38
N ALA A 47 -9.58 12.37 -9.66
CA ALA A 47 -8.64 13.32 -10.26
C ALA A 47 -9.12 13.86 -11.61
N VAL A 48 -9.85 13.04 -12.39
CA VAL A 48 -10.37 13.43 -13.71
C VAL A 48 -11.75 14.09 -13.63
N PHE A 49 -12.63 13.59 -12.76
CA PHE A 49 -14.04 14.01 -12.77
C PHE A 49 -14.42 15.02 -11.69
N ALA A 50 -13.59 15.21 -10.67
CA ALA A 50 -13.86 16.11 -9.55
C ALA A 50 -12.80 17.22 -9.40
N ASP A 51 -11.99 17.45 -10.44
CA ASP A 51 -10.97 18.51 -10.54
C ASP A 51 -10.16 18.68 -9.24
N TRP A 52 -9.64 17.56 -8.72
CA TRP A 52 -8.86 17.60 -7.48
C TRP A 52 -7.67 18.53 -7.60
N ASN A 53 -7.39 19.23 -6.49
CA ASN A 53 -6.20 20.05 -6.37
C ASN A 53 -4.95 19.21 -6.70
N PHE A 54 -4.04 19.77 -7.50
CA PHE A 54 -2.80 19.12 -7.92
C PHE A 54 -2.03 18.49 -6.74
N TRP A 55 -1.84 19.22 -5.64
CA TRP A 55 -1.13 18.72 -4.47
C TRP A 55 -1.88 17.60 -3.75
N ALA A 56 -3.22 17.61 -3.79
CA ALA A 56 -4.03 16.50 -3.28
C ALA A 56 -3.84 15.23 -4.13
N ILE A 57 -3.75 15.35 -5.46
CA ILE A 57 -3.45 14.23 -6.36
C ILE A 57 -2.05 13.67 -6.05
N VAL A 58 -1.03 14.53 -5.97
CA VAL A 58 0.34 14.11 -5.65
C VAL A 58 0.40 13.40 -4.30
N LEU A 59 -0.22 13.98 -3.27
CA LEU A 59 -0.27 13.38 -1.93
C LEU A 59 -0.96 12.01 -1.96
N ALA A 60 -2.09 11.89 -2.65
CA ALA A 60 -2.82 10.63 -2.76
C ALA A 60 -1.98 9.54 -3.45
N VAL A 61 -1.25 9.88 -4.52
CA VAL A 61 -0.37 8.94 -5.22
C VAL A 61 0.81 8.51 -4.34
N VAL A 62 1.38 9.42 -3.54
CA VAL A 62 2.44 9.10 -2.57
C VAL A 62 1.93 8.18 -1.46
N ILE A 63 0.74 8.46 -0.90
CA ILE A 63 0.10 7.59 0.10
C ILE A 63 -0.15 6.20 -0.49
N TYR A 64 -0.66 6.12 -1.73
CA TYR A 64 -0.83 4.85 -2.43
C TYR A 64 0.50 4.11 -2.56
N ALA A 65 1.58 4.79 -2.98
CA ALA A 65 2.90 4.19 -3.13
C ALA A 65 3.37 3.55 -1.82
N ILE A 66 3.36 4.32 -0.71
CA ILE A 66 3.74 3.83 0.62
C ILE A 66 2.88 2.61 1.01
N TYR A 67 1.59 2.69 0.76
CA TYR A 67 0.66 1.62 1.12
C TYR A 67 0.90 0.34 0.32
N ILE A 68 1.03 0.42 -1.01
CA ILE A 68 1.26 -0.76 -1.86
C ILE A 68 2.63 -1.40 -1.61
N PHE A 69 3.65 -0.63 -1.20
CA PHE A 69 4.92 -1.19 -0.72
C PHE A 69 4.75 -2.05 0.54
N ASN A 70 3.95 -1.58 1.51
CA ASN A 70 3.68 -2.35 2.72
C ASN A 70 2.86 -3.61 2.43
N VAL A 71 1.90 -3.53 1.51
CA VAL A 71 1.18 -4.71 1.00
C VAL A 71 2.15 -5.69 0.34
N GLY A 72 3.01 -5.23 -0.56
CA GLY A 72 4.01 -6.06 -1.23
C GLY A 72 4.94 -6.76 -0.25
N ARG A 73 5.46 -6.03 0.74
CA ARG A 73 6.28 -6.59 1.81
C ARG A 73 5.52 -7.62 2.66
N GLY A 74 4.28 -7.31 3.02
CA GLY A 74 3.39 -8.22 3.73
C GLY A 74 3.19 -9.52 2.97
N LEU A 75 2.84 -9.45 1.68
CA LEU A 75 2.67 -10.60 0.80
C LEU A 75 3.95 -11.45 0.70
N TRP A 76 5.12 -10.81 0.63
CA TRP A 76 6.39 -11.52 0.65
C TRP A 76 6.58 -12.33 1.93
N CYS A 77 6.33 -11.71 3.09
CA CYS A 77 6.47 -12.34 4.39
C CYS A 77 5.48 -13.50 4.57
N VAL A 78 4.18 -13.28 4.33
CA VAL A 78 3.15 -14.33 4.49
C VAL A 78 3.29 -15.45 3.46
N SER A 79 3.92 -15.21 2.30
CA SER A 79 4.18 -16.28 1.33
C SER A 79 5.02 -17.41 1.93
N LYS A 80 5.86 -17.12 2.92
CA LYS A 80 6.74 -18.10 3.57
C LYS A 80 5.96 -19.10 4.44
N THR A 81 4.75 -18.74 4.88
CA THR A 81 3.90 -19.60 5.71
C THR A 81 2.91 -20.43 4.87
N ILE A 82 2.92 -20.30 3.55
CA ILE A 82 2.03 -21.03 2.64
C ILE A 82 2.63 -22.41 2.30
N ASN A 83 1.90 -23.48 2.62
CA ASN A 83 2.30 -24.86 2.31
C ASN A 83 2.17 -25.21 0.82
N ASN A 84 1.16 -24.68 0.13
CA ASN A 84 0.95 -24.95 -1.30
C ASN A 84 2.02 -24.23 -2.15
N LYS A 85 2.85 -25.01 -2.85
CA LYS A 85 3.97 -24.48 -3.66
C LYS A 85 3.53 -23.52 -4.76
N ALA A 86 2.47 -23.84 -5.50
CA ALA A 86 1.97 -23.01 -6.59
C ALA A 86 1.44 -21.68 -6.04
N PHE A 87 0.63 -21.73 -4.99
CA PHE A 87 0.09 -20.53 -4.35
C PHE A 87 1.20 -19.66 -3.75
N ARG A 88 2.21 -20.26 -3.13
CA ARG A 88 3.39 -19.54 -2.62
C ARG A 88 4.15 -18.79 -3.71
N ILE A 89 4.39 -19.42 -4.87
CA ILE A 89 5.06 -18.76 -6.00
C ILE A 89 4.22 -17.60 -6.51
N LEU A 90 2.91 -17.81 -6.70
CA LEU A 90 1.98 -16.77 -7.12
C LEU A 90 2.02 -15.58 -6.14
N THR A 91 1.94 -15.81 -4.83
CA THR A 91 2.00 -14.74 -3.82
C THR A 91 3.31 -13.97 -3.87
N LYS A 92 4.44 -14.64 -4.11
CA LYS A 92 5.73 -13.95 -4.33
C LYS A 92 5.74 -13.11 -5.59
N CYS A 93 5.18 -13.60 -6.70
CA CYS A 93 5.03 -12.82 -7.93
C CYS A 93 4.17 -11.57 -7.68
N VAL A 94 3.00 -11.71 -7.05
CA VAL A 94 2.11 -10.59 -6.72
C VAL A 94 2.81 -9.58 -5.80
N SER A 95 3.59 -10.05 -4.84
CA SER A 95 4.43 -9.19 -4.00
C SER A 95 5.40 -8.35 -4.83
N VAL A 96 6.15 -8.96 -5.74
CA VAL A 96 7.09 -8.26 -6.63
C VAL A 96 6.36 -7.26 -7.54
N PHE A 97 5.22 -7.63 -8.12
CA PHE A 97 4.39 -6.69 -8.89
C PHE A 97 3.94 -5.50 -8.03
N SER A 98 3.56 -5.74 -6.78
CA SER A 98 3.17 -4.67 -5.84
C SER A 98 4.32 -3.68 -5.59
N TYR A 99 5.56 -4.18 -5.49
CA TYR A 99 6.75 -3.32 -5.42
C TYR A 99 6.92 -2.47 -6.69
N PHE A 100 6.80 -3.06 -7.87
CA PHE A 100 6.88 -2.31 -9.13
C PHE A 100 5.78 -1.24 -9.25
N CYS A 101 4.56 -1.53 -8.81
CA CYS A 101 3.48 -0.55 -8.75
C CYS A 101 3.85 0.63 -7.84
N GLY A 102 4.43 0.37 -6.67
CA GLY A 102 4.88 1.42 -5.76
C GLY A 102 5.99 2.30 -6.35
N ILE A 103 6.99 1.69 -6.98
CA ILE A 103 8.09 2.42 -7.66
C ILE A 103 7.51 3.30 -8.78
N SER A 104 6.64 2.72 -9.63
CA SER A 104 5.99 3.43 -10.73
C SER A 104 5.16 4.62 -10.23
N ALA A 105 4.43 4.45 -9.12
CA ALA A 105 3.66 5.52 -8.50
C ALA A 105 4.56 6.68 -8.02
N PHE A 106 5.69 6.39 -7.37
CA PHE A 106 6.64 7.43 -6.97
C PHE A 106 7.22 8.19 -8.17
N ILE A 107 7.62 7.47 -9.22
CA ILE A 107 8.15 8.10 -10.45
C ILE A 107 7.08 9.02 -11.07
N ARG A 108 5.82 8.57 -11.13
CA ARG A 108 4.71 9.37 -11.65
C ARG A 108 4.45 10.61 -10.80
N ALA A 109 4.47 10.48 -9.47
CA ALA A 109 4.31 11.62 -8.56
C ALA A 109 5.45 12.64 -8.74
N ALA A 110 6.70 12.18 -8.83
CA ALA A 110 7.84 13.06 -9.08
C ALA A 110 7.73 13.77 -10.43
N ASN A 111 7.36 13.05 -11.49
CA ASN A 111 7.16 13.65 -12.82
C ASN A 111 6.05 14.69 -12.83
N LEU A 112 4.94 14.44 -12.11
CA LEU A 112 3.86 15.41 -11.97
C LEU A 112 4.36 16.70 -11.30
N VAL A 113 5.14 16.60 -10.23
CA VAL A 113 5.72 17.74 -9.52
C VAL A 113 6.71 18.51 -10.40
N LEU A 114 7.58 17.81 -11.11
CA LEU A 114 8.53 18.44 -12.05
C LEU A 114 7.79 19.18 -13.17
N LEU A 115 6.77 18.55 -13.76
CA LEU A 115 5.96 19.16 -14.80
C LEU A 115 5.24 20.42 -14.29
N TYR A 116 4.71 20.37 -13.06
CA TYR A 116 4.07 21.53 -12.44
C TYR A 116 5.04 22.71 -12.30
N PHE A 117 6.27 22.47 -11.83
CA PHE A 117 7.28 23.54 -11.74
C PHE A 117 7.72 24.08 -13.11
N GLN A 118 7.74 23.25 -14.16
CA GLN A 118 8.07 23.70 -15.51
C GLN A 118 6.96 24.55 -16.15
N LEU A 119 5.70 24.34 -15.75
CA LEU A 119 4.53 25.05 -16.26
C LEU A 119 4.20 26.32 -15.46
N GLN A 120 4.84 26.53 -14.30
CA GLN A 120 4.74 27.78 -13.56
C GLN A 120 5.68 28.83 -14.18
N PRO A 121 5.17 30.00 -14.60
CA PRO A 121 5.98 31.09 -15.14
C PRO A 121 6.88 31.76 -14.09
#